data_AF-A0A3S9ZKN5-F1
#
_entry.id   AF-A0A3S9ZKN5-F1
#
_cell.length_a   1.000
_cell.length_b   1.000
_cell.length_c   1.000
_cell.angle_alpha   90.00
_cell.angle_beta   90.00
_cell.angle_gamma   90.00
#
_symmetry.space_group_name_H-M   'P 1'
#
loop_
_entity.id
_entity.type
_entity.pdbx_description
1 polymer ?
#
loop_
_entity_poly.entity_id
_entity_poly.type
_entity_poly.pdbx_seq_one_letter_code
_entity_poly.pdbx_strand_id
1 'polypeptide(L)'
;MAQRVGFAPEEETGNARFALFRSAVCRTLNRVAPGCGRRVTEVEVLQESWEFGPELRRRRMAAGLSLQQLGQRVHYSKSQLSKVERELKRPTPELARLCDTELGARGAPTRLVPVRGSQPSLPGPESDDEVWLMQLRKDGSSSFQPVTRRDVIAGAASALTLGATDPRVLPPVPGGAETLVEASRMLFDQFRRLGQVSGPAGVLPSLIAQTHSLEQFARCSGPRARRDLLLLASRYAEYAGWMAQESGDDTAAIWWTERAVQLAAAGRDTVLAAYAQVRRSLISLYRGDVEDAAQLAEHALHSDASARVRGLAAQHLAQARAVEGDYDSCMRSLDRSRDLLERSCVETGQPVLGASHVPDVVSMFTGWCLYDLGRPREAAVHLDTETARIPAHAFRTRARYGVRRALAHAAAGDVDHACAITAEVLPSVRLIHSSTVRSDLHRLFRTLGRHARQRSVRALVPDLTDALTSRTT
;
A
#
# COMPACT_ATOMS: atom_id res chain seq x y z
N MET A 1 -29.36 22.81 -57.10
CA MET A 1 -28.59 23.48 -56.03
C MET A 1 -28.58 22.56 -54.82
N ALA A 2 -27.46 21.86 -54.62
CA ALA A 2 -27.34 20.78 -53.62
C ALA A 2 -27.03 21.35 -52.22
N GLN A 3 -27.79 20.91 -51.21
CA GLN A 3 -27.49 21.13 -49.80
C GLN A 3 -26.53 20.04 -49.31
N ARG A 4 -25.35 20.48 -48.83
CA ARG A 4 -24.34 19.62 -48.19
C ARG A 4 -24.66 19.44 -46.71
N VAL A 5 -24.74 18.19 -46.31
CA VAL A 5 -24.70 17.70 -44.92
C VAL A 5 -23.30 17.93 -44.36
N GLY A 6 -23.19 18.65 -43.24
CA GLY A 6 -21.94 18.84 -42.50
C GLY A 6 -21.78 17.82 -41.39
N PHE A 7 -20.79 16.93 -41.52
CA PHE A 7 -20.28 16.03 -40.49
C PHE A 7 -19.57 16.83 -39.37
N ALA A 8 -19.85 16.51 -38.11
CA ALA A 8 -19.07 16.95 -36.94
C ALA A 8 -18.08 15.85 -36.52
N PRO A 9 -16.83 16.15 -36.11
CA PRO A 9 -15.93 15.17 -35.53
C PRO A 9 -16.00 15.20 -34.00
N GLU A 10 -16.43 14.11 -33.37
CA GLU A 10 -16.57 13.97 -31.90
C GLU A 10 -15.58 12.92 -31.29
N GLU A 11 -14.47 12.61 -31.95
CA GLU A 11 -13.60 11.47 -31.57
C GLU A 11 -12.33 11.77 -30.73
N GLU A 12 -11.97 13.02 -30.43
CA GLU A 12 -10.63 13.32 -29.84
C GLU A 12 -10.55 13.56 -28.32
N THR A 13 -11.66 13.74 -27.61
CA THR A 13 -11.61 14.25 -26.21
C THR A 13 -11.19 13.20 -25.16
N GLY A 14 -11.47 11.92 -25.39
CA GLY A 14 -11.15 10.84 -24.44
C GLY A 14 -9.65 10.52 -24.35
N ASN A 15 -8.97 10.42 -25.49
CA ASN A 15 -7.53 10.16 -25.55
C ASN A 15 -6.71 11.35 -25.02
N ALA A 16 -7.18 12.59 -25.27
CA ALA A 16 -6.53 13.81 -24.80
C ALA A 16 -6.46 13.88 -23.27
N ARG A 17 -7.51 13.47 -22.54
CA ARG A 17 -7.49 13.48 -21.06
C ARG A 17 -6.55 12.43 -20.46
N PHE A 18 -6.47 11.23 -21.03
CA PHE A 18 -5.46 10.22 -20.64
C PHE A 18 -4.03 10.69 -20.97
N ALA A 19 -3.83 11.39 -22.09
CA ALA A 19 -2.53 11.95 -22.48
C ALA A 19 -2.12 13.16 -21.62
N LEU A 20 -3.05 14.05 -21.30
CA LEU A 20 -2.84 15.22 -20.43
C LEU A 20 -2.54 14.79 -18.99
N PHE A 21 -3.23 13.76 -18.47
CA PHE A 21 -2.91 13.19 -17.16
C PHE A 21 -1.52 12.55 -17.14
N ARG A 22 -1.15 11.78 -18.18
CA ARG A 22 0.22 11.25 -18.34
C ARG A 22 1.27 12.36 -18.39
N SER A 23 0.99 13.46 -19.09
CA SER A 23 1.89 14.62 -19.20
C SER A 23 2.02 15.38 -17.87
N ALA A 24 0.93 15.53 -17.11
CA ALA A 24 0.92 16.18 -15.81
C ALA A 24 1.67 15.38 -14.73
N VAL A 25 1.49 14.04 -14.71
CA VAL A 25 2.23 13.15 -13.82
C VAL A 25 3.73 13.14 -14.16
N CYS A 26 4.11 13.10 -15.45
CA CYS A 26 5.52 13.22 -15.85
C CYS A 26 6.14 14.58 -15.46
N ARG A 27 5.40 15.68 -15.56
CA ARG A 27 5.89 17.01 -15.17
C ARG A 27 6.04 17.18 -13.66
N THR A 28 5.27 16.44 -12.85
CA THR A 28 5.34 16.53 -11.38
C THR A 28 6.50 15.70 -10.81
N LEU A 29 6.97 14.66 -11.51
CA LEU A 29 8.11 13.82 -11.12
C LEU A 29 9.48 14.39 -11.54
N ASN A 30 9.53 15.41 -12.41
CA ASN A 30 10.78 15.99 -12.94
C ASN A 30 11.24 17.29 -12.27
N ARG A 31 10.68 17.68 -11.10
CA ARG A 31 11.25 18.78 -10.31
C ARG A 31 12.33 18.25 -9.36
N VAL A 32 13.47 17.86 -9.93
CA VAL A 32 14.75 17.78 -9.23
C VAL A 32 15.46 19.12 -9.45
N ALA A 33 16.02 19.67 -8.38
CA ALA A 33 16.76 20.94 -8.37
C ALA A 33 17.95 20.92 -9.37
N PRO A 34 18.34 22.07 -9.95
CA PRO A 34 19.43 22.12 -10.92
C PRO A 34 20.77 22.04 -10.17
N GLY A 35 21.42 20.89 -10.22
CA GLY A 35 22.77 20.67 -9.68
C GLY A 35 23.56 19.79 -10.64
N CYS A 36 24.73 20.27 -11.03
CA CYS A 36 25.65 19.73 -12.03
C CYS A 36 25.74 18.18 -12.04
N GLY A 37 25.22 17.57 -13.11
CA GLY A 37 25.29 16.13 -13.35
C GLY A 37 25.12 15.86 -14.85
N ARG A 38 26.12 15.21 -15.42
CA ARG A 38 26.30 14.83 -16.84
C ARG A 38 24.97 14.56 -17.57
N ARG A 39 24.71 15.27 -18.68
CA ARG A 39 23.59 14.99 -19.58
C ARG A 39 23.76 13.59 -20.14
N VAL A 40 23.02 12.63 -19.60
CA VAL A 40 22.79 11.35 -20.27
C VAL A 40 21.96 11.68 -21.50
N THR A 41 22.58 11.61 -22.67
CA THR A 41 21.88 11.79 -23.95
C THR A 41 20.87 10.66 -24.11
N GLU A 42 19.71 10.99 -24.68
CA GLU A 42 18.54 10.13 -24.95
C GLU A 42 18.86 8.86 -25.78
N VAL A 43 20.12 8.68 -26.18
CA VAL A 43 20.66 7.64 -27.05
C VAL A 43 21.32 6.50 -26.27
N GLU A 44 21.78 6.69 -25.02
CA GLU A 44 22.44 5.62 -24.23
C GLU A 44 21.46 4.68 -23.52
N VAL A 45 20.16 5.02 -23.45
CA VAL A 45 19.12 4.19 -22.80
C VAL A 45 18.56 3.09 -23.73
N LEU A 46 19.07 2.98 -24.96
CA LEU A 46 18.56 2.08 -26.01
C LEU A 46 19.33 0.76 -26.18
N GLN A 47 20.26 0.42 -25.28
CA GLN A 47 21.06 -0.81 -25.36
C GLN A 47 20.89 -1.80 -24.20
N GLU A 48 19.80 -1.71 -23.43
CA GLU A 48 19.29 -2.90 -22.74
C GLU A 48 18.42 -3.66 -23.75
N SER A 49 18.99 -4.60 -24.52
CA SER A 49 18.16 -5.55 -25.27
C SER A 49 17.34 -6.33 -24.23
N TRP A 50 16.02 -6.17 -24.29
CA TRP A 50 15.13 -6.84 -23.34
C TRP A 50 14.80 -8.23 -23.87
N GLU A 51 15.51 -9.26 -23.38
CA GLU A 51 15.26 -10.68 -23.69
C GLU A 51 13.77 -11.07 -23.61
N PHE A 52 12.97 -10.31 -22.84
CA PHE A 52 11.52 -10.41 -22.76
C PHE A 52 10.81 -10.47 -24.13
N GLY A 53 11.12 -9.57 -25.06
CA GLY A 53 10.40 -9.45 -26.34
C GLY A 53 10.54 -10.70 -27.22
N PRO A 54 11.77 -11.13 -27.52
CA PRO A 54 12.07 -12.38 -28.19
C PRO A 54 11.51 -13.61 -27.47
N GLU A 55 11.60 -13.66 -26.14
CA GLU A 55 11.09 -14.79 -25.36
C GLU A 55 9.57 -14.91 -25.42
N LEU A 56 8.86 -13.78 -25.30
CA LEU A 56 7.41 -13.73 -25.45
C LEU A 56 7.00 -14.24 -26.84
N ARG A 57 7.69 -13.78 -27.88
CA ARG A 57 7.44 -14.23 -29.25
C ARG A 57 7.67 -15.74 -29.40
N ARG A 58 8.77 -16.26 -28.87
CA ARG A 58 9.11 -17.70 -28.91
C ARG A 58 8.00 -18.54 -28.28
N ARG A 59 7.56 -18.20 -27.07
CA ARG A 59 6.52 -18.92 -26.34
C ARG A 59 5.15 -18.81 -27.01
N ARG A 60 4.79 -17.61 -27.48
CA ARG A 60 3.53 -17.40 -28.21
C ARG A 60 3.46 -18.28 -29.45
N MET A 61 4.56 -18.36 -30.22
CA MET A 61 4.64 -19.21 -31.42
C MET A 61 4.60 -20.71 -31.06
N ALA A 62 5.30 -21.13 -30.00
CA ALA A 62 5.26 -22.50 -29.50
C ALA A 62 3.84 -22.92 -29.05
N ALA A 63 3.06 -21.99 -28.49
CA ALA A 63 1.66 -22.18 -28.14
C ALA A 63 0.69 -22.09 -29.34
N GLY A 64 1.19 -21.87 -30.57
CA GLY A 64 0.37 -21.77 -31.78
C GLY A 64 -0.53 -20.53 -31.83
N LEU A 65 -0.22 -19.47 -31.06
CA LEU A 65 -1.05 -18.28 -30.96
C LEU A 65 -0.59 -17.15 -31.89
N SER A 66 -1.54 -16.54 -32.59
CA SER A 66 -1.32 -15.24 -33.21
C SER A 66 -1.28 -14.12 -32.16
N LEU A 67 -0.69 -12.97 -32.51
CA LEU A 67 -0.72 -11.77 -31.68
C LEU A 67 -2.16 -11.30 -31.37
N GLN A 68 -3.10 -11.52 -32.29
CA GLN A 68 -4.50 -11.17 -32.10
C GLN A 68 -5.16 -12.09 -31.07
N GLN A 69 -4.94 -13.40 -31.17
CA GLN A 69 -5.46 -14.36 -30.19
C GLN A 69 -4.86 -14.13 -28.80
N LEU A 70 -3.54 -13.91 -28.69
CA LEU A 70 -2.93 -13.56 -27.41
C LEU A 70 -3.52 -12.26 -26.87
N GLY A 71 -3.65 -11.22 -27.71
CA GLY A 71 -4.25 -9.94 -27.31
C GLY A 71 -5.68 -10.05 -26.79
N GLN A 72 -6.50 -10.91 -27.38
CA GLN A 72 -7.85 -11.20 -26.88
C GLN A 72 -7.84 -11.86 -25.51
N ARG A 73 -6.90 -12.78 -25.25
CA ARG A 73 -6.78 -13.51 -23.98
C ARG A 73 -6.28 -12.64 -22.82
N VAL A 74 -5.28 -11.79 -23.08
CA VAL A 74 -4.69 -10.91 -22.05
C VAL A 74 -5.33 -9.51 -22.01
N HIS A 75 -6.33 -9.24 -22.85
CA HIS A 75 -6.99 -7.93 -22.98
C HIS A 75 -6.04 -6.76 -23.34
N TYR A 76 -5.10 -7.03 -24.26
CA TYR A 76 -4.22 -6.03 -24.88
C TYR A 76 -4.42 -5.97 -26.39
N SER A 77 -4.16 -4.82 -27.00
CA SER A 77 -4.26 -4.71 -28.46
C SER A 77 -3.08 -5.39 -29.16
N LYS A 78 -3.34 -5.97 -30.35
CA LYS A 78 -2.30 -6.52 -31.24
C LYS A 78 -1.13 -5.55 -31.44
N SER A 79 -1.43 -4.26 -31.62
CA SER A 79 -0.41 -3.22 -31.81
C SER A 79 0.48 -3.04 -30.58
N GLN A 80 -0.08 -3.10 -29.38
CA GLN A 80 0.68 -3.01 -28.14
C GLN A 80 1.60 -4.22 -27.98
N LEU A 81 1.09 -5.44 -28.17
CA LEU A 81 1.89 -6.65 -28.08
C LEU A 81 2.99 -6.69 -29.14
N SER A 82 2.69 -6.28 -30.38
CA SER A 82 3.68 -6.19 -31.45
C SER A 82 4.81 -5.20 -31.15
N LYS A 83 4.53 -4.09 -30.45
CA LYS A 83 5.57 -3.14 -30.02
C LYS A 83 6.44 -3.74 -28.92
N VAL A 84 5.86 -4.51 -28.01
CA VAL A 84 6.60 -5.18 -26.93
C VAL A 84 7.48 -6.30 -27.47
N GLU A 85 6.98 -7.17 -28.36
CA GLU A 85 7.79 -8.25 -28.97
C GLU A 85 8.95 -7.73 -29.83
N ARG A 86 8.83 -6.50 -30.36
CA ARG A 86 9.89 -5.84 -31.14
C ARG A 86 10.74 -4.90 -30.28
N GLU A 87 10.58 -4.94 -28.96
CA GLU A 87 11.31 -4.09 -28.00
C GLU A 87 11.13 -2.58 -28.23
N LEU A 88 10.09 -2.16 -28.97
CA LEU A 88 9.74 -0.74 -29.18
C LEU A 88 9.00 -0.13 -27.99
N LYS A 89 8.61 -0.95 -27.01
CA LYS A 89 7.92 -0.52 -25.81
C LYS A 89 8.27 -1.44 -24.64
N ARG A 90 8.68 -0.86 -23.51
CA ARG A 90 8.94 -1.63 -22.28
C ARG A 90 7.72 -2.45 -21.85
N PRO A 91 7.90 -3.74 -21.53
CA PRO A 91 6.83 -4.55 -20.96
C PRO A 91 6.44 -4.01 -19.57
N THR A 92 5.15 -3.99 -19.29
CA THR A 92 4.66 -3.73 -17.94
C THR A 92 4.64 -5.02 -17.12
N PRO A 93 4.93 -5.01 -15.80
CA PRO A 93 4.85 -6.22 -14.97
C PRO A 93 3.50 -6.95 -15.06
N GLU A 94 2.40 -6.19 -15.17
CA GLU A 94 1.06 -6.76 -15.36
C GLU A 94 0.95 -7.59 -16.66
N LEU A 95 1.38 -7.02 -17.79
CA LEU A 95 1.40 -7.72 -19.07
C LEU A 95 2.25 -9.00 -19.00
N ALA A 96 3.41 -8.94 -18.37
CA ALA A 96 4.30 -10.09 -18.24
C ALA A 96 3.61 -11.25 -17.50
N ARG A 97 2.91 -10.97 -16.40
CA ARG A 97 2.23 -11.99 -15.60
C ARG A 97 0.99 -12.56 -16.29
N LEU A 98 0.23 -11.73 -17.01
CA LEU A 98 -0.87 -12.19 -17.85
C LEU A 98 -0.37 -13.14 -18.95
N CYS A 99 0.70 -12.76 -19.65
CA CYS A 99 1.31 -13.62 -20.67
C CYS A 99 1.93 -14.88 -20.05
N ASP A 100 2.54 -14.80 -18.87
CA ASP A 100 3.11 -15.95 -18.17
C ASP A 100 2.05 -16.99 -17.84
N THR A 101 0.92 -16.55 -17.28
CA THR A 101 -0.24 -17.41 -16.99
C THR A 101 -0.81 -18.02 -18.28
N GLU A 102 -1.12 -17.20 -19.30
CA GLU A 102 -1.75 -17.67 -20.54
C GLU A 102 -0.86 -18.61 -21.37
N LEU A 103 0.47 -18.48 -21.25
CA LEU A 103 1.44 -19.31 -21.95
C LEU A 103 2.01 -20.44 -21.07
N GLY A 104 1.54 -20.59 -19.83
CA GLY A 104 2.01 -21.62 -18.89
C GLY A 104 3.51 -21.53 -18.60
N ALA A 105 4.06 -20.32 -18.54
CA ALA A 105 5.50 -20.08 -18.59
C ALA A 105 6.21 -20.10 -17.21
N ARG A 106 5.46 -20.30 -16.11
CA ARG A 106 5.94 -20.55 -14.73
C ARG A 106 6.94 -19.49 -14.24
N GLY A 107 6.61 -18.22 -14.43
CA GLY A 107 7.40 -17.06 -14.01
C GLY A 107 8.54 -16.66 -14.94
N ALA A 108 8.80 -17.39 -16.03
CA ALA A 108 9.96 -17.11 -16.90
C ALA A 108 9.93 -15.71 -17.56
N PRO A 109 8.82 -15.24 -18.17
CA PRO A 109 8.72 -13.89 -18.73
C PRO A 109 8.68 -12.80 -17.64
N THR A 110 8.15 -13.11 -16.45
CA THR A 110 8.08 -12.16 -15.32
C THR A 110 9.47 -11.78 -14.83
N ARG A 111 10.40 -12.75 -14.77
CA ARG A 111 11.80 -12.52 -14.38
C ARG A 111 12.58 -11.64 -15.36
N LEU A 112 12.14 -11.54 -16.60
CA LEU A 112 12.78 -10.74 -17.65
C LEU A 112 12.28 -9.29 -17.70
N VAL A 113 11.33 -8.92 -16.83
CA VAL A 113 10.88 -7.53 -16.72
C VAL A 113 11.93 -6.76 -15.91
N PRO A 114 12.51 -5.65 -16.44
CA PRO A 114 13.45 -4.85 -15.68
C PRO A 114 12.82 -4.39 -14.35
N VAL A 115 13.45 -4.80 -13.25
CA VAL A 115 13.07 -4.35 -11.91
C VAL A 115 13.32 -2.83 -11.87
N ARG A 116 12.34 -2.04 -11.42
CA ARG A 116 12.61 -0.62 -11.15
C ARG A 116 13.73 -0.59 -10.13
N GLY A 117 14.80 0.19 -10.39
CA GLY A 117 15.92 0.30 -9.47
C GLY A 117 15.45 0.47 -8.03
N SER A 118 16.05 -0.30 -7.13
CA SER A 118 15.72 -0.31 -5.71
C SER A 118 15.64 1.14 -5.21
N GLN A 119 14.55 1.48 -4.53
CA GLN A 119 14.51 2.78 -3.88
C GLN A 119 15.68 2.87 -2.89
N PRO A 120 16.19 4.08 -2.60
CA PRO A 120 17.19 4.23 -1.54
C PRO A 120 16.71 3.49 -0.30
N SER A 121 17.58 2.65 0.24
CA SER A 121 17.32 1.98 1.53
C SER A 121 16.89 3.04 2.51
N LEU A 122 15.74 2.80 3.16
CA LEU A 122 15.26 3.71 4.19
C LEU A 122 16.34 3.81 5.27
N PRO A 123 16.60 5.01 5.80
CA PRO A 123 17.59 5.17 6.85
C PRO A 123 17.28 4.17 7.97
N GLY A 124 18.31 3.46 8.42
CA GLY A 124 18.21 2.67 9.65
C GLY A 124 17.93 3.60 10.84
N PRO A 125 17.72 3.05 12.04
CA PRO A 125 17.55 3.86 13.25
C PRO A 125 18.84 4.64 13.55
N GLU A 126 19.05 5.77 12.88
CA GLU A 126 20.16 6.67 13.13
C GLU A 126 19.77 7.67 14.22
N SER A 127 20.29 7.37 15.42
CA SER A 127 20.46 8.27 16.56
C SER A 127 19.23 8.65 17.37
N ASP A 128 19.40 8.57 18.69
CA ASP A 128 18.53 9.06 19.79
C ASP A 128 18.38 10.62 19.80
N ASP A 129 18.69 11.25 18.66
CA ASP A 129 18.72 12.69 18.40
C ASP A 129 17.61 13.17 17.44
N GLU A 130 16.65 12.32 17.10
CA GLU A 130 15.50 12.70 16.27
C GLU A 130 14.38 13.34 17.12
N VAL A 131 13.95 14.52 16.71
CA VAL A 131 12.82 15.27 17.30
C VAL A 131 11.70 15.31 16.28
N TRP A 132 10.44 15.28 16.73
CA TRP A 132 9.30 15.42 15.85
C TRP A 132 8.81 16.87 15.84
N LEU A 133 8.73 17.45 14.65
CA LEU A 133 8.09 18.76 14.47
C LEU A 133 6.62 18.54 14.13
N MET A 134 5.74 18.92 15.05
CA MET A 134 4.31 19.04 14.79
C MET A 134 4.01 20.49 14.41
N GLN A 135 3.55 20.72 13.18
CA GLN A 135 3.01 22.02 12.77
C GLN A 135 1.49 21.95 12.85
N LEU A 136 0.90 22.87 13.61
CA LEU A 136 -0.54 23.09 13.67
C LEU A 136 -0.85 24.42 12.98
N ARG A 137 -1.70 24.39 11.96
CA ARG A 137 -2.06 25.58 11.18
C ARG A 137 -3.42 26.11 11.66
N LYS A 138 -3.66 27.41 11.43
CA LYS A 138 -4.92 28.08 11.81
C LYS A 138 -6.16 27.50 11.13
N ASP A 139 -5.98 26.86 9.97
CA ASP A 139 -7.04 26.16 9.24
C ASP A 139 -7.34 24.75 9.79
N GLY A 140 -6.66 24.35 10.87
CA GLY A 140 -6.80 23.03 11.48
C GLY A 140 -5.99 21.93 10.82
N SER A 141 -5.31 22.20 9.70
CA SER A 141 -4.38 21.25 9.10
C SER A 141 -3.15 21.05 9.98
N SER A 142 -2.59 19.85 9.93
CA SER A 142 -1.40 19.51 10.69
C SER A 142 -0.42 18.68 9.88
N SER A 143 0.87 18.94 10.08
CA SER A 143 1.95 18.14 9.50
C SER A 143 2.88 17.64 10.59
N PHE A 144 3.44 16.46 10.34
CA PHE A 144 4.33 15.75 11.26
C PHE A 144 5.52 15.29 10.45
N GLN A 145 6.72 15.72 10.83
CA GLN A 145 7.94 15.30 10.17
C GLN A 145 9.02 15.01 11.21
N PRO A 146 9.79 13.92 11.03
CA PRO A 146 11.00 13.72 11.81
C PRO A 146 12.02 14.77 11.38
N VAL A 147 12.69 15.38 12.34
CA VAL A 147 13.77 16.34 12.13
C VAL A 147 14.93 15.96 13.05
N THR A 148 16.17 16.15 12.60
CA THR A 148 17.29 15.94 13.51
C THR A 148 17.36 17.09 14.52
N ARG A 149 17.81 16.83 15.75
CA ARG A 149 18.09 17.91 16.73
C ARG A 149 18.99 19.00 16.14
N ARG A 150 19.91 18.61 15.26
CA ARG A 150 20.80 19.55 14.55
C ARG A 150 20.01 20.47 13.61
N ASP A 151 19.04 19.96 12.86
CA ASP A 151 18.19 20.77 11.99
C ASP A 151 17.28 21.71 12.78
N VAL A 152 16.80 21.26 13.94
CA VAL A 152 16.04 22.11 14.87
C VAL A 152 16.92 23.23 15.42
N ILE A 153 18.13 22.93 15.88
CA ILE A 153 19.07 23.93 16.43
C ILE A 153 19.54 24.90 15.32
N ALA A 154 19.84 24.39 14.12
CA ALA A 154 20.25 25.20 12.98
C ALA A 154 19.10 26.09 12.46
N GLY A 155 17.86 25.58 12.45
CA GLY A 155 16.66 26.36 12.13
C GLY A 155 16.22 27.31 13.26
N ALA A 156 16.58 27.02 14.51
CA ALA A 156 16.26 27.82 15.70
C ALA A 156 17.03 29.13 15.80
N ALA A 157 18.00 29.40 14.91
CA ALA A 157 18.55 30.75 14.75
C ALA A 157 17.48 31.82 14.40
N SER A 158 16.27 31.40 14.02
CA SER A 158 15.12 32.30 13.77
C SER A 158 13.92 32.09 14.72
N ALA A 159 13.99 31.19 15.71
CA ALA A 159 12.86 30.85 16.59
C ALA A 159 13.23 30.71 18.07
N LEU A 160 14.17 31.55 18.55
CA LEU A 160 14.42 31.71 19.99
C LEU A 160 13.31 32.57 20.63
N THR A 161 12.13 31.99 20.84
CA THR A 161 11.15 32.50 21.80
C THR A 161 10.26 31.38 22.32
N LEU A 162 10.66 30.78 23.44
CA LEU A 162 9.84 30.39 24.61
C LEU A 162 10.54 29.24 25.33
N GLY A 163 10.94 29.49 26.58
CA GLY A 163 11.47 28.46 27.46
C GLY A 163 10.44 27.35 27.62
N ALA A 164 10.79 26.15 27.18
CA ALA A 164 10.06 24.94 27.54
C ALA A 164 10.29 24.68 29.03
N THR A 165 9.46 25.27 29.89
CA THR A 165 9.18 24.63 31.17
C THR A 165 8.52 23.31 30.84
N ASP A 166 9.29 22.22 30.90
CA ASP A 166 8.78 20.86 30.78
C ASP A 166 7.62 20.73 31.77
N PRO A 167 6.36 20.66 31.32
CA PRO A 167 5.23 20.59 32.23
C PRO A 167 5.40 19.30 33.01
N ARG A 168 5.76 19.41 34.30
CA ARG A 168 5.93 18.23 35.16
C ARG A 168 4.61 17.48 35.20
N VAL A 169 4.55 16.37 34.47
CA VAL A 169 3.49 15.39 34.64
C VAL A 169 3.64 14.83 36.05
N LEU A 170 2.79 15.28 36.96
CA LEU A 170 2.78 14.79 38.33
C LEU A 170 2.38 13.31 38.33
N PRO A 171 3.02 12.46 39.15
CA PRO A 171 2.66 11.05 39.24
C PRO A 171 1.17 10.92 39.61
N PRO A 172 0.42 10.02 38.96
CA PRO A 172 -0.96 9.77 39.34
C PRO A 172 -1.01 9.29 40.80
N VAL A 173 -1.97 9.81 41.57
CA VAL A 173 -2.30 9.36 42.94
C VAL A 173 -2.49 7.83 42.94
N PRO A 174 -2.14 7.09 44.00
CA PRO A 174 -2.39 5.65 44.08
C PRO A 174 -3.84 5.31 43.70
N GLY A 175 -4.03 4.43 42.70
CA GLY A 175 -5.33 4.10 42.09
C GLY A 175 -5.61 4.78 40.74
N GLY A 176 -5.06 5.98 40.48
CA GLY A 176 -5.29 6.71 39.22
C GLY A 176 -4.59 6.08 38.01
N ALA A 177 -3.56 5.26 38.23
CA ALA A 177 -2.80 4.64 37.14
C ALA A 177 -3.59 3.55 36.40
N GLU A 178 -4.43 2.78 37.10
CA GLU A 178 -5.29 1.76 36.47
C GLU A 178 -6.39 2.44 35.64
N THR A 179 -7.04 3.46 36.19
CA THR A 179 -8.02 4.29 35.47
C THR A 179 -7.41 4.95 34.23
N LEU A 180 -6.16 5.42 34.32
CA LEU A 180 -5.44 5.99 33.18
C LEU A 180 -5.20 4.96 32.07
N VAL A 181 -4.80 3.73 32.41
CA VAL A 181 -4.61 2.64 31.45
C VAL A 181 -5.93 2.27 30.78
N GLU A 182 -7.01 2.14 31.53
CA GLU A 182 -8.35 1.84 31.02
C GLU A 182 -8.88 2.94 30.09
N ALA A 183 -8.81 4.19 30.53
CA ALA A 183 -9.24 5.35 29.73
C ALA A 183 -8.43 5.45 28.42
N SER A 184 -7.11 5.25 28.50
CA SER A 184 -6.25 5.26 27.32
C SER A 184 -6.55 4.10 26.37
N ARG A 185 -6.92 2.93 26.89
CA ARG A 185 -7.33 1.78 26.06
C ARG A 185 -8.65 2.08 25.34
N MET A 186 -9.62 2.67 26.02
CA MET A 186 -10.87 3.11 25.39
C MET A 186 -10.62 4.14 24.28
N LEU A 187 -9.74 5.12 24.52
CA LEU A 187 -9.35 6.10 23.51
C LEU A 187 -8.69 5.42 22.29
N PHE A 188 -7.83 4.42 22.51
CA PHE A 188 -7.22 3.67 21.43
C PHE A 188 -8.26 3.00 20.52
N ASP A 189 -9.25 2.35 21.11
CA ASP A 189 -10.34 1.72 20.35
C ASP A 189 -11.14 2.75 19.55
N GLN A 190 -11.37 3.94 20.11
CA GLN A 190 -12.00 5.04 19.38
C GLN A 190 -11.13 5.56 18.23
N PHE A 191 -9.82 5.70 18.41
CA PHE A 191 -8.93 6.08 17.30
C PHE A 191 -8.91 5.03 16.19
N ARG A 192 -8.95 3.73 16.52
CA ARG A 192 -9.07 2.67 15.50
C ARG A 192 -10.37 2.78 14.70
N ARG A 193 -11.50 3.09 15.36
CA ARG A 193 -12.80 3.34 14.71
C ARG A 193 -12.76 4.59 13.85
N LEU A 194 -12.28 5.71 14.40
CA LEU A 194 -12.15 6.98 13.68
C LEU A 194 -11.30 6.79 12.44
N GLY A 195 -10.17 6.10 12.57
CA GLY A 195 -9.33 5.77 11.44
C GLY A 195 -10.15 5.10 10.34
N GLN A 196 -11.02 4.11 10.60
CA GLN A 196 -11.82 3.47 9.54
C GLN A 196 -12.64 4.41 8.67
N VAL A 197 -12.98 5.61 9.16
CA VAL A 197 -13.87 6.58 8.52
C VAL A 197 -13.19 7.92 8.21
N SER A 198 -11.86 8.02 8.37
CA SER A 198 -11.10 9.24 8.12
C SER A 198 -9.79 8.99 7.38
N GLY A 199 -9.25 10.05 6.77
CA GLY A 199 -7.88 10.05 6.26
C GLY A 199 -6.84 10.02 7.38
N PRO A 200 -5.58 9.62 7.08
CA PRO A 200 -4.50 9.56 8.07
C PRO A 200 -4.31 10.85 8.88
N ALA A 201 -4.44 12.01 8.23
CA ALA A 201 -4.30 13.31 8.88
C ALA A 201 -5.33 13.56 10.00
N GLY A 202 -6.47 12.88 9.98
CA GLY A 202 -7.50 13.02 11.01
C GLY A 202 -7.24 12.20 12.29
N VAL A 203 -6.23 11.32 12.31
CA VAL A 203 -5.98 10.43 13.45
C VAL A 203 -4.50 10.32 13.84
N LEU A 204 -3.58 10.38 12.88
CA LEU A 204 -2.14 10.29 13.10
C LEU A 204 -1.63 11.30 14.15
N PRO A 205 -2.03 12.59 14.13
CA PRO A 205 -1.62 13.57 15.13
C PRO A 205 -1.90 13.12 16.57
N SER A 206 -3.13 12.64 16.81
CA SER A 206 -3.59 12.20 18.11
C SER A 206 -2.89 10.93 18.56
N LEU A 207 -2.60 10.01 17.63
CA LEU A 207 -1.85 8.79 17.95
C LEU A 207 -0.43 9.11 18.43
N ILE A 208 0.24 10.05 17.77
CA ILE A 208 1.59 10.50 18.14
C ILE A 208 1.57 11.14 19.53
N ALA A 209 0.68 12.11 19.75
CA ALA A 209 0.54 12.79 21.04
C ALA A 209 0.28 11.79 22.18
N GLN A 210 -0.68 10.87 21.99
CA GLN A 210 -1.01 9.86 23.00
C GLN A 210 0.15 8.90 23.26
N THR A 211 0.93 8.52 22.24
CA THR A 211 2.12 7.68 22.44
C THR A 211 3.09 8.36 23.41
N HIS A 212 3.42 9.64 23.16
CA HIS A 212 4.33 10.41 24.03
C HIS A 212 3.76 10.62 25.43
N SER A 213 2.47 10.93 25.57
CA SER A 213 1.84 11.07 26.89
C SER A 213 1.91 9.78 27.70
N LEU A 214 1.63 8.62 27.08
CA LEU A 214 1.73 7.32 27.75
C LEU A 214 3.16 7.01 28.22
N GLU A 215 4.17 7.37 27.43
CA GLU A 215 5.57 7.27 27.86
C GLU A 215 5.90 8.16 29.07
N GLN A 216 5.43 9.42 29.05
CA GLN A 216 5.63 10.33 30.18
C GLN A 216 4.96 9.80 31.45
N PHE A 217 3.71 9.34 31.34
CA PHE A 217 3.00 8.70 32.47
C PHE A 217 3.73 7.45 32.97
N ALA A 218 4.29 6.64 32.07
CA ALA A 218 5.04 5.44 32.42
C ALA A 218 6.31 5.75 33.25
N ARG A 219 6.98 6.89 32.99
CA ARG A 219 8.18 7.32 33.76
C ARG A 219 7.85 7.66 35.22
N CYS A 220 6.64 8.14 35.48
CA CYS A 220 6.18 8.56 36.80
C CYS A 220 5.33 7.50 37.53
N SER A 221 5.20 6.29 36.97
CA SER A 221 4.32 5.23 37.46
C SER A 221 5.08 4.09 38.14
N GLY A 222 4.40 3.36 39.04
CA GLY A 222 4.93 2.12 39.63
C GLY A 222 5.11 0.99 38.60
N PRO A 223 5.86 -0.09 38.93
CA PRO A 223 6.34 -1.08 37.94
C PRO A 223 5.25 -1.73 37.08
N ARG A 224 4.08 -2.03 37.66
CA ARG A 224 2.94 -2.64 36.95
C ARG A 224 2.31 -1.66 35.96
N ALA A 225 1.92 -0.48 36.43
CA ALA A 225 1.35 0.56 35.58
C ALA A 225 2.32 1.03 34.49
N ARG A 226 3.62 1.17 34.81
CA ARG A 226 4.68 1.45 33.83
C ARG A 226 4.67 0.42 32.70
N ARG A 227 4.59 -0.88 33.04
CA ARG A 227 4.52 -1.95 32.04
C ARG A 227 3.29 -1.78 31.15
N ASP A 228 2.10 -1.65 31.73
CA ASP A 228 0.85 -1.60 30.98
C ASP A 228 0.76 -0.35 30.07
N LEU A 229 1.25 0.80 30.55
CA LEU A 229 1.33 2.04 29.76
C LEU A 229 2.30 1.92 28.58
N LEU A 230 3.47 1.27 28.76
CA LEU A 230 4.42 1.04 27.68
C LEU A 230 3.89 0.06 26.62
N LEU A 231 3.19 -0.99 27.07
CA LEU A 231 2.49 -1.89 26.16
C LEU A 231 1.38 -1.18 25.39
N LEU A 232 0.64 -0.27 26.03
CA LEU A 232 -0.36 0.51 25.31
C LEU A 232 0.28 1.51 24.34
N ALA A 233 1.36 2.20 24.74
CA ALA A 233 2.12 3.10 23.89
C ALA A 233 2.65 2.39 22.64
N SER A 234 3.09 1.13 22.77
CA SER A 234 3.51 0.32 21.63
C SER A 234 2.37 0.05 20.64
N ARG A 235 1.13 -0.16 21.12
CA ARG A 235 -0.06 -0.32 20.25
C ARG A 235 -0.42 0.99 19.53
N TYR A 236 -0.29 2.13 20.21
CA TYR A 236 -0.45 3.44 19.58
C TYR A 236 0.60 3.69 18.49
N ALA A 237 1.88 3.44 18.79
CA ALA A 237 2.97 3.53 17.82
C ALA A 237 2.78 2.58 16.62
N GLU A 238 2.33 1.34 16.87
CA GLU A 238 2.02 0.38 15.81
C GLU A 238 0.96 0.93 14.86
N TYR A 239 -0.10 1.53 15.41
CA TYR A 239 -1.17 2.10 14.60
C TYR A 239 -0.77 3.40 13.91
N ALA A 240 0.05 4.24 14.56
CA ALA A 240 0.65 5.43 13.96
C ALA A 240 1.47 5.05 12.72
N GLY A 241 2.29 3.99 12.81
CA GLY A 241 3.04 3.49 11.67
C GLY A 241 2.16 2.99 10.53
N TRP A 242 0.98 2.42 10.82
CA TRP A 242 0.04 2.05 9.75
C TRP A 242 -0.55 3.31 9.10
N MET A 243 -0.94 4.32 9.87
CA MET A 243 -1.48 5.57 9.32
C MET A 243 -0.42 6.37 8.55
N ALA A 244 0.85 6.33 8.95
CA ALA A 244 1.97 6.89 8.18
C ALA A 244 2.14 6.16 6.83
N GLN A 245 2.02 4.83 6.81
CA GLN A 245 2.02 4.10 5.54
C GLN A 245 0.83 4.54 4.66
N GLU A 246 -0.37 4.64 5.24
CA GLU A 246 -1.58 5.08 4.53
C GLU A 246 -1.50 6.55 4.08
N SER A 247 -0.67 7.41 4.68
CA SER A 247 -0.39 8.76 4.17
C SER A 247 0.65 8.77 3.05
N GLY A 248 1.40 7.67 2.89
CA GLY A 248 2.48 7.53 1.91
C GLY A 248 3.84 7.97 2.43
N ASP A 249 3.99 8.09 3.76
CA ASP A 249 5.26 8.36 4.42
C ASP A 249 5.87 7.04 4.91
N ASP A 250 6.55 6.34 4.00
CA ASP A 250 7.18 5.05 4.31
C ASP A 250 8.28 5.18 5.37
N THR A 251 8.99 6.31 5.41
CA THR A 251 10.02 6.58 6.42
C THR A 251 9.41 6.64 7.81
N ALA A 252 8.37 7.45 8.00
CA ALA A 252 7.64 7.50 9.26
C ALA A 252 6.99 6.15 9.58
N ALA A 253 6.50 5.42 8.57
CA ALA A 253 5.91 4.09 8.78
C ALA A 253 6.91 3.09 9.38
N ILE A 254 8.15 3.04 8.86
CA ILE A 254 9.21 2.20 9.42
C ILE A 254 9.60 2.69 10.81
N TRP A 255 9.83 3.98 10.98
CA TRP A 255 10.22 4.56 12.27
C TRP A 255 9.21 4.22 13.37
N TRP A 256 7.92 4.44 13.13
CA TRP A 256 6.87 4.11 14.10
C TRP A 256 6.73 2.60 14.35
N THR A 257 7.02 1.78 13.34
CA THR A 257 7.06 0.32 13.49
C THR A 257 8.21 -0.09 14.42
N GLU A 258 9.39 0.49 14.28
CA GLU A 258 10.54 0.24 15.17
C GLU A 258 10.29 0.80 16.57
N ARG A 259 9.71 2.01 16.66
CA ARG A 259 9.35 2.62 17.93
C ARG A 259 8.38 1.75 18.73
N ALA A 260 7.40 1.14 18.05
CA ALA A 260 6.49 0.20 18.67
C ALA A 260 7.25 -0.97 19.32
N VAL A 261 8.24 -1.55 18.62
CA VAL A 261 9.08 -2.64 19.17
C VAL A 261 9.84 -2.20 20.40
N GLN A 262 10.48 -1.02 20.37
CA GLN A 262 11.23 -0.49 21.51
C GLN A 262 10.34 -0.33 22.75
N LEU A 263 9.13 0.22 22.56
CA LEU A 263 8.16 0.40 23.63
C LEU A 263 7.65 -0.93 24.20
N ALA A 264 7.36 -1.91 23.33
CA ALA A 264 6.94 -3.25 23.75
C ALA A 264 8.06 -3.96 24.55
N ALA A 265 9.30 -3.90 24.08
CA ALA A 265 10.46 -4.47 24.77
C ALA A 265 10.65 -3.83 26.16
N ALA A 266 10.51 -2.50 26.27
CA ALA A 266 10.55 -1.80 27.55
C ALA A 266 9.39 -2.19 28.51
N GLY A 267 8.26 -2.64 27.95
CA GLY A 267 7.12 -3.26 28.61
C GLY A 267 7.22 -4.79 28.79
N ARG A 268 8.38 -5.40 28.50
CA ARG A 268 8.63 -6.86 28.56
C ARG A 268 7.70 -7.69 27.68
N ASP A 269 7.31 -7.16 26.52
CA ASP A 269 6.64 -7.91 25.44
C ASP A 269 7.58 -8.05 24.24
N THR A 270 7.90 -9.30 23.91
CA THR A 270 8.76 -9.66 22.77
C THR A 270 7.97 -10.00 21.51
N VAL A 271 6.65 -10.21 21.62
CA VAL A 271 5.78 -10.65 20.51
C VAL A 271 5.74 -9.60 19.40
N LEU A 272 5.77 -8.31 19.77
CA LEU A 272 5.67 -7.21 18.81
C LEU A 272 6.90 -7.12 17.89
N ALA A 273 8.07 -7.63 18.29
CA ALA A 273 9.27 -7.65 17.45
C ALA A 273 9.07 -8.50 16.20
N ALA A 274 8.48 -9.69 16.34
CA ALA A 274 8.16 -10.55 15.20
C ALA A 274 7.06 -9.95 14.31
N TYR A 275 6.04 -9.33 14.91
CA TYR A 275 5.00 -8.64 14.12
C TYR A 275 5.54 -7.41 13.37
N ALA A 276 6.54 -6.71 13.91
CA ALA A 276 7.18 -5.61 13.20
C ALA A 276 7.88 -6.08 11.91
N GLN A 277 8.43 -7.29 11.88
CA GLN A 277 8.96 -7.90 10.65
C GLN A 277 7.85 -8.10 9.60
N VAL A 278 6.67 -8.56 10.04
CA VAL A 278 5.48 -8.67 9.17
C VAL A 278 5.07 -7.31 8.61
N ARG A 279 5.08 -6.26 9.43
CA ARG A 279 4.79 -4.88 9.01
C ARG A 279 5.81 -4.33 8.01
N ARG A 280 7.11 -4.53 8.28
CA ARG A 280 8.20 -4.13 7.37
C ARG A 280 8.12 -4.86 6.04
N SER A 281 7.80 -6.16 6.04
CA SER A 281 7.57 -6.94 4.82
C SER A 281 6.53 -6.28 3.91
N LEU A 282 5.39 -5.87 4.47
CA LEU A 282 4.35 -5.18 3.71
C LEU A 282 4.82 -3.82 3.17
N ILE A 283 5.53 -3.03 3.96
CA ILE A 283 6.07 -1.73 3.52
C ILE A 283 7.05 -1.94 2.35
N SER A 284 8.01 -2.86 2.48
CA SER A 284 8.95 -3.23 1.42
C SER A 284 8.24 -3.68 0.14
N LEU A 285 7.18 -4.48 0.28
CA LEU A 285 6.39 -4.95 -0.88
C LEU A 285 5.75 -3.79 -1.65
N TYR A 286 5.22 -2.76 -0.97
CA TYR A 286 4.64 -1.58 -1.64
C TYR A 286 5.69 -0.68 -2.28
N ARG A 287 6.90 -0.63 -1.73
CA ARG A 287 8.05 0.08 -2.32
C ARG A 287 8.59 -0.61 -3.57
N GLY A 288 8.31 -1.92 -3.70
CA GLY A 288 8.79 -2.76 -4.80
C GLY A 288 10.04 -3.58 -4.45
N ASP A 289 10.47 -3.54 -3.19
CA ASP A 289 11.59 -4.31 -2.65
C ASP A 289 11.10 -5.73 -2.28
N VAL A 290 10.75 -6.52 -3.30
CA VAL A 290 10.04 -7.81 -3.16
C VAL A 290 10.89 -8.86 -2.44
N GLU A 291 12.19 -8.89 -2.70
CA GLU A 291 13.13 -9.81 -2.06
C GLU A 291 13.21 -9.55 -0.54
N ASP A 292 13.43 -8.30 -0.14
CA ASP A 292 13.41 -7.87 1.26
C ASP A 292 12.07 -8.22 1.91
N ALA A 293 10.96 -7.98 1.21
CA ALA A 293 9.63 -8.32 1.70
C ALA A 293 9.49 -9.83 1.98
N ALA A 294 9.99 -10.69 1.09
CA ALA A 294 9.98 -12.13 1.26
C ALA A 294 10.85 -12.57 2.45
N GLN A 295 12.08 -12.05 2.56
CA GLN A 295 13.00 -12.38 3.64
C GLN A 295 12.45 -12.00 5.02
N LEU A 296 11.89 -10.79 5.15
CA LEU A 296 11.27 -10.31 6.39
C LEU A 296 10.07 -11.18 6.81
N ALA A 297 9.21 -11.57 5.85
CA ALA A 297 8.08 -12.45 6.11
C ALA A 297 8.51 -13.86 6.48
N GLU A 298 9.52 -14.40 5.79
CA GLU A 298 10.06 -15.73 6.07
C GLU A 298 10.71 -15.82 7.45
N HIS A 299 11.45 -14.79 7.86
CA HIS A 299 12.02 -14.70 9.19
C HIS A 299 10.93 -14.68 10.27
N ALA A 300 9.88 -13.88 10.10
CA ALA A 300 8.75 -13.84 11.04
C ALA A 300 7.99 -15.17 11.11
N LEU A 301 7.82 -15.87 9.98
CA LEU A 301 7.15 -17.17 9.89
C LEU A 301 7.86 -18.29 10.67
N HIS A 302 9.19 -18.27 10.65
CA HIS A 302 10.05 -19.26 11.30
C HIS A 302 10.48 -18.87 12.73
N SER A 303 10.01 -17.73 13.23
CA SER A 303 10.21 -17.31 14.63
C SER A 303 9.37 -18.12 15.63
N ASP A 304 9.61 -17.88 16.91
CA ASP A 304 8.85 -18.39 18.06
C ASP A 304 7.57 -17.57 18.36
N ALA A 305 7.18 -16.66 17.46
CA ALA A 305 5.99 -15.82 17.64
C ALA A 305 4.68 -16.63 17.66
N SER A 306 3.61 -15.98 18.12
CA SER A 306 2.28 -16.60 18.19
C SER A 306 1.79 -17.09 16.82
N ALA A 307 0.84 -18.04 16.85
CA ALA A 307 0.23 -18.59 15.64
C ALA A 307 -0.36 -17.47 14.76
N ARG A 308 -0.93 -16.43 15.38
CA ARG A 308 -1.45 -15.24 14.68
C ARG A 308 -0.38 -14.53 13.87
N VAL A 309 0.76 -14.21 14.49
CA VAL A 309 1.85 -13.45 13.84
C VAL A 309 2.47 -14.27 12.73
N ARG A 310 2.72 -15.56 12.97
CA ARG A 310 3.25 -16.48 11.96
C ARG A 310 2.26 -16.67 10.79
N GLY A 311 0.96 -16.72 11.05
CA GLY A 311 -0.06 -16.80 10.00
C GLY A 311 -0.13 -15.55 9.13
N LEU A 312 -0.01 -14.36 9.72
CA LEU A 312 0.14 -13.11 8.96
C LEU A 312 1.46 -13.06 8.17
N ALA A 313 2.56 -13.55 8.75
CA ALA A 313 3.84 -13.67 8.05
C ALA A 313 3.72 -14.56 6.81
N ALA A 314 3.10 -15.75 6.93
CA ALA A 314 2.84 -16.65 5.80
C ALA A 314 1.97 -15.98 4.72
N GLN A 315 0.99 -15.18 5.10
CA GLN A 315 0.17 -14.41 4.15
C GLN A 315 1.01 -13.38 3.38
N HIS A 316 1.87 -12.61 4.06
CA HIS A 316 2.74 -11.64 3.40
C HIS A 316 3.81 -12.29 2.52
N LEU A 317 4.35 -13.43 2.94
CA LEU A 317 5.23 -14.25 2.11
C LEU A 317 4.50 -14.69 0.83
N ALA A 318 3.23 -15.11 0.94
CA ALA A 318 2.42 -15.45 -0.24
C ALA A 318 2.28 -14.28 -1.22
N GLN A 319 2.08 -13.07 -0.72
CA GLN A 319 2.00 -11.88 -1.58
C GLN A 319 3.33 -11.59 -2.28
N ALA A 320 4.47 -11.74 -1.59
CA ALA A 320 5.79 -11.57 -2.20
C ALA A 320 6.00 -12.60 -3.33
N ARG A 321 5.73 -13.89 -3.06
CA ARG A 321 5.79 -14.96 -4.07
C ARG A 321 4.84 -14.73 -5.25
N ALA A 322 3.65 -14.19 -5.00
CA ALA A 322 2.70 -13.83 -6.05
C ALA A 322 3.25 -12.74 -7.00
N VAL A 323 3.90 -11.72 -6.45
CA VAL A 323 4.52 -10.65 -7.25
C VAL A 323 5.69 -11.17 -8.08
N GLU A 324 6.46 -12.13 -7.56
CA GLU A 324 7.53 -12.84 -8.27
C GLU A 324 7.00 -13.78 -9.38
N GLY A 325 5.71 -14.13 -9.34
CA GLY A 325 5.09 -15.08 -10.27
C GLY A 325 5.25 -16.55 -9.86
N ASP A 326 5.66 -16.84 -8.62
CA ASP A 326 5.76 -18.21 -8.09
C ASP A 326 4.41 -18.67 -7.53
N TYR A 327 3.59 -19.25 -8.41
CA TYR A 327 2.26 -19.76 -8.07
C TYR A 327 2.29 -20.80 -6.96
N ASP A 328 3.15 -21.82 -7.08
CA ASP A 328 3.13 -22.96 -6.17
C ASP A 328 3.59 -22.55 -4.76
N SER A 329 4.63 -21.72 -4.66
CA SER A 329 5.07 -21.20 -3.35
C SER A 329 4.07 -20.23 -2.74
N CYS A 330 3.39 -19.43 -3.57
CA CYS A 330 2.32 -18.56 -3.11
C CYS A 330 1.17 -19.37 -2.48
N MET A 331 0.65 -20.37 -3.19
CA MET A 331 -0.48 -21.18 -2.71
C MET A 331 -0.11 -21.98 -1.44
N ARG A 332 1.07 -22.61 -1.41
CA ARG A 332 1.56 -23.28 -0.19
C ARG A 332 1.64 -22.34 1.01
N SER A 333 2.05 -21.09 0.79
CA SER A 333 2.16 -20.10 1.87
C SER A 333 0.78 -19.61 2.34
N LEU A 334 -0.22 -19.55 1.45
CA LEU A 334 -1.62 -19.28 1.83
C LEU A 334 -2.21 -20.44 2.64
N ASP A 335 -1.95 -21.69 2.26
CA ASP A 335 -2.39 -22.87 3.03
C ASP A 335 -1.79 -22.84 4.44
N ARG A 336 -0.48 -22.57 4.55
CA ARG A 336 0.19 -22.41 5.85
C ARG A 336 -0.37 -21.25 6.66
N SER A 337 -0.77 -20.16 6.01
CA SER A 337 -1.45 -19.04 6.66
C SER A 337 -2.79 -19.47 7.25
N ARG A 338 -3.60 -20.23 6.50
CA ARG A 338 -4.89 -20.77 6.97
C ARG A 338 -4.72 -21.61 8.23
N ASP A 339 -3.83 -22.60 8.19
CA ASP A 339 -3.57 -23.49 9.33
C ASP A 339 -3.17 -22.73 10.60
N LEU A 340 -2.33 -21.69 10.45
CA LEU A 340 -1.84 -20.89 11.58
C LEU A 340 -2.91 -19.94 12.13
N LEU A 341 -3.71 -19.33 11.25
CA LEU A 341 -4.76 -18.40 11.67
C LEU A 341 -5.95 -19.12 12.31
N GLU A 342 -6.28 -20.34 11.88
CA GLU A 342 -7.31 -21.17 12.53
C GLU A 342 -6.89 -21.56 13.96
N ARG A 343 -5.61 -21.90 14.17
CA ARG A 343 -5.07 -22.17 15.52
C ARG A 343 -5.09 -20.92 16.41
N SER A 344 -4.85 -19.75 15.84
CA SER A 344 -4.88 -18.47 16.55
C SER A 344 -6.26 -18.11 17.10
N CYS A 345 -7.35 -18.53 16.47
CA CYS A 345 -8.71 -18.23 16.96
C CYS A 345 -8.98 -18.84 18.35
N VAL A 346 -8.14 -19.78 18.79
CA VAL A 346 -8.21 -20.42 20.11
C VAL A 346 -7.47 -19.59 21.19
N GLU A 347 -6.55 -18.69 20.81
CA GLU A 347 -5.76 -17.85 21.72
C GLU A 347 -6.47 -16.50 22.00
N THR A 348 -7.32 -16.43 23.03
CA THR A 348 -8.11 -15.21 23.35
C THR A 348 -7.47 -14.32 24.43
N GLY A 349 -7.51 -12.99 24.26
CA GLY A 349 -7.24 -12.02 25.35
C GLY A 349 -6.54 -10.69 24.98
N GLN A 350 -6.06 -10.51 23.75
CA GLN A 350 -5.32 -9.31 23.32
C GLN A 350 -5.97 -8.63 22.09
N PRO A 351 -5.76 -7.32 21.88
CA PRO A 351 -6.21 -6.63 20.67
C PRO A 351 -5.69 -7.32 19.40
N VAL A 352 -6.56 -7.55 18.43
CA VAL A 352 -6.22 -8.26 17.19
C VAL A 352 -5.14 -7.49 16.41
N LEU A 353 -3.98 -8.14 16.20
CA LEU A 353 -2.96 -7.71 15.26
C LEU A 353 -3.46 -7.89 13.81
N GLY A 354 -3.11 -6.96 12.91
CA GLY A 354 -3.51 -7.01 11.50
C GLY A 354 -4.95 -6.53 11.22
N ALA A 355 -5.48 -6.93 10.07
CA ALA A 355 -6.79 -6.51 9.59
C ALA A 355 -7.93 -7.00 10.52
N SER A 356 -8.81 -6.09 10.93
CA SER A 356 -9.91 -6.38 11.88
C SER A 356 -11.30 -6.51 11.23
N HIS A 357 -11.48 -6.06 9.99
CA HIS A 357 -12.78 -6.03 9.30
C HIS A 357 -12.81 -6.91 8.03
N VAL A 358 -11.91 -7.87 7.93
CA VAL A 358 -11.86 -8.86 6.84
C VAL A 358 -12.27 -10.20 7.45
N PRO A 359 -13.48 -10.72 7.14
CA PRO A 359 -14.00 -11.93 7.79
C PRO A 359 -13.12 -13.17 7.56
N ASP A 360 -12.72 -13.42 6.31
CA ASP A 360 -11.75 -14.46 5.96
C ASP A 360 -10.54 -13.79 5.31
N VAL A 361 -9.50 -13.58 6.12
CA VAL A 361 -8.28 -12.93 5.68
C VAL A 361 -7.57 -13.75 4.61
N VAL A 362 -7.53 -15.09 4.74
CA VAL A 362 -6.79 -15.93 3.79
C VAL A 362 -7.49 -15.96 2.44
N SER A 363 -8.82 -16.11 2.40
CA SER A 363 -9.58 -16.10 1.14
C SER A 363 -9.51 -14.73 0.45
N MET A 364 -9.55 -13.63 1.20
CA MET A 364 -9.35 -12.29 0.64
C MET A 364 -7.97 -12.14 -0.01
N PHE A 365 -6.91 -12.58 0.67
CA PHE A 365 -5.55 -12.51 0.16
C PHE A 365 -5.26 -13.57 -0.92
N THR A 366 -6.05 -14.64 -1.01
CA THR A 366 -6.01 -15.57 -2.14
C THR A 366 -6.42 -14.85 -3.42
N GLY A 367 -7.55 -14.12 -3.41
CA GLY A 367 -7.95 -13.28 -4.54
C GLY A 367 -6.92 -12.21 -4.89
N TRP A 368 -6.31 -11.58 -3.86
CA TRP A 368 -5.22 -10.62 -4.04
C TRP A 368 -4.01 -11.23 -4.77
N CYS A 369 -3.55 -12.39 -4.31
CA CYS A 369 -2.39 -13.07 -4.87
C CYS A 369 -2.68 -13.59 -6.27
N LEU A 370 -3.87 -14.13 -6.54
CA LEU A 370 -4.27 -14.58 -7.88
C LEU A 370 -4.23 -13.44 -8.90
N TYR A 371 -4.62 -12.22 -8.51
CA TYR A 371 -4.48 -11.05 -9.37
C TYR A 371 -3.01 -10.76 -9.67
N ASP A 372 -2.17 -10.75 -8.62
CA ASP A 372 -0.74 -10.51 -8.79
C ASP A 372 -0.08 -11.63 -9.60
N LEU A 373 -0.53 -12.88 -9.52
CA LEU A 373 -0.08 -14.02 -10.33
C LEU A 373 -0.53 -13.95 -11.80
N GLY A 374 -1.38 -12.99 -12.20
CA GLY A 374 -1.87 -12.88 -13.58
C GLY A 374 -3.11 -13.72 -13.88
N ARG A 375 -3.89 -14.09 -12.85
CA ARG A 375 -5.13 -14.89 -12.95
C ARG A 375 -6.36 -14.03 -12.58
N PRO A 376 -6.67 -12.97 -13.34
CA PRO A 376 -7.64 -11.95 -12.93
C PRO A 376 -9.08 -12.46 -12.79
N ARG A 377 -9.50 -13.44 -13.60
CA ARG A 377 -10.85 -14.02 -13.52
C ARG A 377 -11.08 -14.74 -12.19
N GLU A 378 -10.13 -15.57 -11.78
CA GLU A 378 -10.22 -16.27 -10.49
C GLU A 378 -10.07 -15.31 -9.32
N ALA A 379 -9.18 -14.33 -9.44
CA ALA A 379 -9.06 -13.25 -8.46
C ALA A 379 -10.40 -12.54 -8.24
N ALA A 380 -11.12 -12.21 -9.32
CA ALA A 380 -12.41 -11.54 -9.26
C ALA A 380 -13.45 -12.37 -8.50
N VAL A 381 -13.53 -13.69 -8.74
CA VAL A 381 -14.46 -14.59 -8.03
C VAL A 381 -14.22 -14.59 -6.51
N HIS A 382 -12.96 -14.70 -6.09
CA HIS A 382 -12.61 -14.64 -4.66
C HIS A 382 -12.94 -13.26 -4.08
N LEU A 383 -12.55 -12.18 -4.76
CA LEU A 383 -12.75 -10.81 -4.27
C LEU A 383 -14.24 -10.43 -4.22
N ASP A 384 -15.07 -10.89 -5.16
CA ASP A 384 -16.53 -10.70 -5.14
C ASP A 384 -17.14 -11.32 -3.88
N THR A 385 -16.80 -12.58 -3.62
CA THR A 385 -17.31 -13.35 -2.47
C THR A 385 -16.93 -12.66 -1.16
N GLU A 386 -15.67 -12.28 -1.01
CA GLU A 386 -15.15 -11.75 0.24
C GLU A 386 -15.57 -10.31 0.51
N THR A 387 -15.59 -9.46 -0.53
CA THR A 387 -15.97 -8.05 -0.36
C THR A 387 -17.44 -7.87 -0.01
N ALA A 388 -18.33 -8.78 -0.46
CA ALA A 388 -19.74 -8.79 -0.09
C ALA A 388 -19.96 -8.97 1.43
N ARG A 389 -19.00 -9.57 2.14
CA ARG A 389 -19.07 -9.82 3.59
C ARG A 389 -18.45 -8.70 4.43
N ILE A 390 -17.82 -7.69 3.81
CA ILE A 390 -17.22 -6.57 4.56
C ILE A 390 -18.33 -5.68 5.13
N PRO A 391 -18.33 -5.38 6.44
CA PRO A 391 -19.34 -4.52 7.05
C PRO A 391 -19.43 -3.14 6.39
N ALA A 392 -20.65 -2.60 6.27
CA ALA A 392 -20.90 -1.31 5.61
C ALA A 392 -20.11 -0.14 6.26
N HIS A 393 -19.89 -0.18 7.57
CA HIS A 393 -19.16 0.85 8.31
C HIS A 393 -17.62 0.75 8.19
N ALA A 394 -17.08 -0.29 7.55
CA ALA A 394 -15.64 -0.50 7.41
C ALA A 394 -15.08 0.18 6.14
N PHE A 395 -15.25 1.50 6.03
CA PHE A 395 -14.98 2.27 4.80
C PHE A 395 -13.57 2.08 4.25
N ARG A 396 -12.51 2.11 5.08
CA ARG A 396 -11.14 1.83 4.60
C ARG A 396 -10.99 0.44 3.99
N THR A 397 -11.58 -0.56 4.65
CA THR A 397 -11.52 -1.95 4.20
C THR A 397 -12.30 -2.10 2.88
N ARG A 398 -13.49 -1.52 2.78
CA ARG A 398 -14.29 -1.47 1.54
C ARG A 398 -13.55 -0.77 0.40
N ALA A 399 -12.90 0.36 0.66
CA ALA A 399 -12.11 1.06 -0.34
C ALA A 399 -10.93 0.22 -0.85
N ARG A 400 -10.12 -0.36 0.06
CA ARG A 400 -8.95 -1.19 -0.28
C ARG A 400 -9.33 -2.36 -1.16
N TYR A 401 -10.25 -3.20 -0.70
CA TYR A 401 -10.60 -4.43 -1.40
C TYR A 401 -11.59 -4.20 -2.55
N GLY A 402 -12.41 -3.15 -2.48
CA GLY A 402 -13.30 -2.75 -3.57
C GLY A 402 -12.55 -2.24 -4.81
N VAL A 403 -11.50 -1.43 -4.63
CA VAL A 403 -10.63 -1.03 -5.74
C VAL A 403 -9.88 -2.23 -6.30
N ARG A 404 -9.41 -3.16 -5.45
CA ARG A 404 -8.75 -4.39 -5.87
C ARG A 404 -9.67 -5.30 -6.68
N ARG A 405 -10.93 -5.44 -6.26
CA ARG A 405 -12.00 -6.15 -6.95
C ARG A 405 -12.27 -5.54 -8.33
N ALA A 406 -12.46 -4.22 -8.41
CA ALA A 406 -12.63 -3.52 -9.69
C ALA A 406 -11.42 -3.73 -10.62
N LEU A 407 -10.21 -3.72 -10.07
CA LEU A 407 -8.98 -3.96 -10.82
C LEU A 407 -8.91 -5.39 -11.39
N ALA A 408 -9.33 -6.40 -10.63
CA ALA A 408 -9.40 -7.78 -11.10
C ALA A 408 -10.40 -7.93 -12.27
N HIS A 409 -11.62 -7.39 -12.13
CA HIS A 409 -12.62 -7.39 -13.21
C HIS A 409 -12.14 -6.64 -14.46
N ALA A 410 -11.52 -5.47 -14.29
CA ALA A 410 -10.97 -4.71 -15.43
C ALA A 410 -9.89 -5.49 -16.18
N ALA A 411 -9.01 -6.20 -15.45
CA ALA A 411 -7.97 -7.04 -16.05
C ALA A 411 -8.54 -8.34 -16.66
N ALA A 412 -9.66 -8.84 -16.16
CA ALA A 412 -10.39 -10.00 -16.69
C ALA A 412 -11.20 -9.68 -17.96
N GLY A 413 -11.33 -8.39 -18.32
CA GLY A 413 -12.08 -7.92 -19.47
C GLY A 413 -13.52 -7.47 -19.16
N ASP A 414 -13.97 -7.59 -17.91
CA ASP A 414 -15.31 -7.23 -17.44
C ASP A 414 -15.42 -5.73 -17.15
N VAL A 415 -15.13 -4.91 -18.17
CA VAL A 415 -14.88 -3.47 -18.01
C VAL A 415 -16.10 -2.71 -17.50
N ASP A 416 -17.30 -2.99 -18.01
CA ASP A 416 -18.53 -2.32 -17.55
C ASP A 416 -18.80 -2.61 -16.06
N HIS A 417 -18.59 -3.86 -15.63
CA HIS A 417 -18.74 -4.25 -14.23
C HIS A 417 -17.66 -3.60 -13.34
N ALA A 418 -16.41 -3.58 -13.80
CA ALA A 418 -15.33 -2.87 -13.12
C ALA A 418 -15.65 -1.38 -12.94
N CYS A 419 -16.23 -0.72 -13.95
CA CYS A 419 -16.66 0.66 -13.85
C CYS A 419 -17.78 0.85 -12.80
N ALA A 420 -18.77 -0.05 -12.77
CA ALA A 420 -19.84 -0.02 -11.77
C ALA A 420 -19.31 -0.16 -10.34
N ILE A 421 -18.42 -1.14 -10.10
CA ILE A 421 -17.75 -1.31 -8.79
C ILE A 421 -16.97 -0.06 -8.43
N THR A 422 -16.23 0.51 -9.38
CA THR A 422 -15.41 1.71 -9.13
C THR A 422 -16.28 2.89 -8.68
N ALA A 423 -17.41 3.11 -9.35
CA ALA A 423 -18.36 4.16 -8.96
C ALA A 423 -18.89 3.97 -7.53
N GLU A 424 -19.18 2.73 -7.13
CA GLU A 424 -19.65 2.40 -5.77
C GLU A 424 -18.59 2.71 -4.70
N VAL A 425 -17.31 2.44 -4.97
CA VAL A 425 -16.25 2.53 -3.96
C VAL A 425 -15.61 3.92 -3.87
N LEU A 426 -15.73 4.74 -4.92
CA LEU A 426 -15.11 6.08 -5.00
C LEU A 426 -15.43 7.00 -3.81
N PRO A 427 -16.67 7.06 -3.28
CA PRO A 427 -16.95 7.85 -2.07
C PRO A 427 -16.10 7.42 -0.87
N SER A 428 -15.90 6.11 -0.67
CA SER A 428 -15.05 5.59 0.40
C SER A 428 -13.57 5.94 0.15
N VAL A 429 -13.10 5.81 -1.10
CA VAL A 429 -11.73 6.16 -1.50
C VAL A 429 -11.42 7.64 -1.19
N ARG A 430 -12.37 8.53 -1.49
CA ARG A 430 -12.26 9.97 -1.21
C ARG A 430 -12.20 10.24 0.28
N LEU A 431 -13.05 9.58 1.08
CA LEU A 431 -13.10 9.77 2.53
C LEU A 431 -11.79 9.37 3.24
N ILE A 432 -11.19 8.25 2.84
CA ILE A 432 -10.07 7.65 3.59
C ILE A 432 -8.67 8.12 3.14
N HIS A 433 -8.58 8.83 2.00
CA HIS A 433 -7.34 9.42 1.48
C HIS A 433 -6.07 8.54 1.47
N SER A 434 -6.22 7.22 1.33
CA SER A 434 -5.12 6.26 1.44
C SER A 434 -4.18 6.23 0.23
N SER A 435 -2.87 6.29 0.48
CA SER A 435 -1.78 6.12 -0.49
C SER A 435 -1.75 4.72 -1.11
N THR A 436 -2.01 3.67 -0.32
CA THR A 436 -1.99 2.28 -0.78
C THR A 436 -3.16 2.04 -1.72
N VAL A 437 -4.36 2.53 -1.36
CA VAL A 437 -5.56 2.50 -2.23
C VAL A 437 -5.34 3.30 -3.51
N ARG A 438 -4.74 4.49 -3.41
CA ARG A 438 -4.41 5.34 -4.57
C ARG A 438 -3.48 4.63 -5.56
N SER A 439 -2.53 3.83 -5.07
CA SER A 439 -1.64 3.04 -5.92
C SER A 439 -2.39 2.01 -6.77
N ASP A 440 -3.40 1.35 -6.20
CA ASP A 440 -4.28 0.44 -6.95
C ASP A 440 -5.25 1.20 -7.86
N LEU A 441 -5.73 2.37 -7.45
CA LEU A 441 -6.56 3.23 -8.28
C LEU A 441 -5.81 3.71 -9.53
N HIS A 442 -4.50 4.01 -9.42
CA HIS A 442 -3.64 4.30 -10.57
C HIS A 442 -3.43 3.08 -11.48
N ARG A 443 -3.38 1.86 -10.93
CA ARG A 443 -3.35 0.63 -11.74
C ARG A 443 -4.66 0.48 -12.51
N LEU A 444 -5.79 0.65 -11.83
CA LEU A 444 -7.13 0.56 -12.41
C LEU A 444 -7.33 1.60 -13.52
N PHE A 445 -6.95 2.86 -13.29
CA PHE A 445 -7.00 3.91 -14.31
C PHE A 445 -6.21 3.53 -15.58
N ARG A 446 -5.01 2.93 -15.42
CA ARG A 446 -4.21 2.46 -16.56
C ARG A 446 -4.84 1.28 -17.30
N THR A 447 -5.46 0.35 -16.58
CA THR A 447 -6.16 -0.81 -17.17
C THR A 447 -7.40 -0.35 -17.94
N LEU A 448 -8.25 0.47 -17.33
CA LEU A 448 -9.44 1.06 -17.97
C LEU A 448 -9.08 1.94 -19.18
N GLY A 449 -7.93 2.62 -19.15
CA GLY A 449 -7.45 3.42 -20.28
C GLY A 449 -7.21 2.62 -21.57
N ARG A 450 -7.08 1.28 -21.50
CA ARG A 450 -7.04 0.41 -22.70
C ARG A 450 -8.39 0.35 -23.41
N HIS A 451 -9.46 0.69 -22.69
CA HIS A 451 -10.86 0.63 -23.11
C HIS A 451 -11.50 2.02 -23.18
N ALA A 452 -10.72 3.09 -23.38
CA ALA A 452 -11.16 4.49 -23.32
C ALA A 452 -12.33 4.86 -24.26
N ARG A 453 -12.63 4.04 -25.28
CA ARG A 453 -13.78 4.24 -26.18
C ARG A 453 -15.11 3.75 -25.59
N GLN A 454 -15.08 2.87 -24.59
CA GLN A 454 -16.28 2.37 -23.95
C GLN A 454 -17.02 3.49 -23.19
N ARG A 455 -18.36 3.45 -23.22
CA ARG A 455 -19.20 4.51 -22.64
C ARG A 455 -19.05 4.59 -21.12
N SER A 456 -19.06 3.45 -20.43
CA SER A 456 -18.84 3.31 -18.98
C SER A 456 -17.52 3.94 -18.53
N VAL A 457 -16.43 3.64 -19.23
CA VAL A 457 -15.11 4.22 -18.96
C VAL A 457 -15.13 5.74 -19.14
N ARG A 458 -15.69 6.24 -20.25
CA ARG A 458 -15.77 7.70 -20.49
C ARG A 458 -16.58 8.43 -19.41
N ALA A 459 -17.67 7.83 -18.94
CA ALA A 459 -18.50 8.38 -17.87
C ALA A 459 -17.77 8.43 -16.52
N LEU A 460 -16.93 7.43 -16.21
CA LEU A 460 -16.22 7.30 -14.95
C LEU A 460 -14.94 8.17 -14.86
N VAL A 461 -14.31 8.48 -16.00
CA VAL A 461 -13.01 9.19 -16.05
C VAL A 461 -12.98 10.50 -15.24
N PRO A 462 -14.00 11.39 -15.26
CA PRO A 462 -13.99 12.60 -14.46
C PRO A 462 -13.86 12.32 -12.96
N ASP A 463 -14.70 11.45 -12.40
CA ASP A 463 -14.71 11.13 -10.97
C ASP A 463 -13.43 10.40 -10.55
N LEU A 464 -12.92 9.53 -11.42
CA LEU A 464 -11.68 8.80 -11.18
C LEU A 464 -10.45 9.72 -11.23
N THR A 465 -10.44 10.69 -12.15
CA THR A 465 -9.37 11.70 -12.23
C THR A 465 -9.37 12.57 -10.98
N ASP A 466 -10.54 13.05 -10.57
CA ASP A 466 -10.69 13.90 -9.40
C ASP A 466 -10.22 13.19 -8.11
N ALA A 467 -10.60 11.92 -7.91
CA ALA A 467 -10.12 11.11 -6.79
C ALA A 467 -8.60 10.84 -6.80
N LEU A 468 -7.96 10.86 -7.98
CA LEU A 468 -6.50 10.73 -8.12
C LEU A 468 -5.79 12.07 -7.90
N THR A 469 -6.42 13.20 -8.22
CA THR A 469 -5.84 14.54 -8.11
C THR A 469 -6.09 15.22 -6.77
N SER A 470 -7.10 14.79 -6.01
CA SER A 470 -7.34 15.27 -4.65
C SER A 470 -6.13 14.91 -3.77
N ARG A 471 -5.16 15.83 -3.68
CA ARG A 471 -4.04 15.73 -2.76
C ARG A 471 -4.61 15.80 -1.35
N THR A 472 -4.09 14.95 -0.47
CA THR A 472 -4.07 15.21 0.97
C THR A 472 -3.43 16.58 1.18
N THR A 473 -4.26 17.61 1.29
CA THR A 473 -3.88 18.94 1.79
C THR A 473 -3.58 18.86 3.27
#